data_AF-A0A7S2VPC9-F1
#
_entry.id   AF-A0A7S2VPC9-F1
#
_cell.length_a   1.000
_cell.length_b   1.000
_cell.length_c   1.000
_cell.angle_alpha   90.00
_cell.angle_beta   90.00
_cell.angle_gamma   90.00
#
_symmetry.space_group_name_H-M   'P 1'
#
loop_
_entity.id
_entity.type
_entity.pdbx_description
1 polymer ?
#
loop_
_entity_poly.entity_id
_entity_poly.type
_entity_poly.pdbx_seq_one_letter_code
_entity_poly.pdbx_strand_id
1 'polypeptide(L)'
;TPPPILKYALRAAGACVLIGLILLVHVVIVLVMYIRQHREKKLALAFRERNVALVSAVGNVLFVFLTPVVVSSILPLTCVVHPNGKKTVQAYPSVLCNYEGDHIGLVVIGLISMAVPLGFVASCMYATARFPREMYRLNSQFTNMCAFLFARFHPDCHLFPIFYIV
;
A
#
# COMPACT_ATOMS: atom_id res chain seq x y z
N THR A 1 -14.12 -28.84 -7.38
CA THR A 1 -13.08 -27.94 -6.85
C THR A 1 -13.42 -26.51 -7.26
N PRO A 2 -13.29 -25.50 -6.39
CA PRO A 2 -13.66 -24.14 -6.77
C PRO A 2 -12.76 -23.66 -7.92
N PRO A 3 -13.30 -22.87 -8.87
CA PRO A 3 -12.55 -22.45 -10.05
C PRO A 3 -11.31 -21.64 -9.62
N PRO A 4 -10.20 -21.74 -10.37
CA PRO A 4 -8.94 -21.08 -10.04
C PRO A 4 -9.10 -19.57 -9.88
N ILE A 5 -9.97 -18.95 -10.68
CA ILE A 5 -10.35 -17.53 -10.56
C ILE A 5 -10.93 -17.25 -9.18
N LEU A 6 -11.83 -18.08 -8.65
CA LEU A 6 -12.48 -17.82 -7.36
C LEU A 6 -11.47 -17.89 -6.20
N LYS A 7 -10.49 -18.80 -6.27
CA LYS A 7 -9.42 -18.88 -5.26
C LYS A 7 -8.49 -17.67 -5.31
N TYR A 8 -8.12 -17.23 -6.51
CA TYR A 8 -7.32 -16.02 -6.69
C TYR A 8 -8.10 -14.78 -6.25
N ALA A 9 -9.35 -14.66 -6.70
CA ALA A 9 -10.25 -13.57 -6.36
C ALA A 9 -10.48 -13.50 -4.85
N LEU A 10 -10.64 -14.61 -4.12
CA LEU A 10 -10.74 -14.60 -2.66
C LEU A 10 -9.46 -14.10 -1.98
N ARG A 11 -8.27 -14.48 -2.47
CA ARG A 11 -7.00 -14.01 -1.92
C ARG A 11 -6.74 -12.53 -2.24
N ALA A 12 -6.92 -12.13 -3.49
CA ALA A 12 -6.77 -10.76 -3.95
C ALA A 12 -7.83 -9.84 -3.32
N ALA A 13 -9.09 -10.27 -3.26
CA ALA A 13 -10.15 -9.54 -2.58
C ALA A 13 -9.91 -9.48 -1.08
N GLY A 14 -9.38 -10.52 -0.43
CA GLY A 14 -8.99 -10.46 0.98
C GLY A 14 -7.99 -9.35 1.27
N ALA A 15 -6.92 -9.25 0.46
CA ALA A 15 -5.93 -8.18 0.59
C ALA A 15 -6.52 -6.80 0.25
N CYS A 16 -7.27 -6.68 -0.85
CA CYS A 16 -7.90 -5.42 -1.25
C CYS A 16 -8.99 -4.95 -0.28
N VAL A 17 -9.77 -5.85 0.31
CA VAL A 17 -10.77 -5.55 1.34
C VAL A 17 -10.09 -5.13 2.63
N LEU A 18 -9.01 -5.80 3.04
CA LEU A 18 -8.25 -5.40 4.24
C LEU A 18 -7.68 -3.99 4.07
N ILE A 19 -7.05 -3.70 2.93
CA ILE A 19 -6.51 -2.37 2.61
C ILE A 19 -7.65 -1.34 2.47
N GLY A 20 -8.74 -1.70 1.78
CA GLY A 20 -9.91 -0.84 1.62
C GLY A 20 -10.55 -0.48 2.97
N LEU A 21 -10.63 -1.44 3.89
CA LEU A 21 -11.07 -1.21 5.27
C LEU A 21 -10.09 -0.32 6.02
N ILE A 22 -8.78 -0.52 5.87
CA ILE A 22 -7.76 0.34 6.50
C ILE A 22 -7.89 1.78 5.99
N LEU A 23 -8.03 1.98 4.68
CA LEU A 23 -8.22 3.29 4.05
C LEU A 23 -9.55 3.93 4.45
N LEU A 24 -10.65 3.17 4.47
CA LEU A 24 -11.97 3.64 4.88
C LEU A 24 -11.95 4.07 6.35
N VAL A 25 -11.37 3.26 7.24
CA VAL A 25 -11.17 3.61 8.64
C VAL A 25 -10.32 4.88 8.76
N HIS A 26 -9.28 5.03 7.94
CA HIS A 26 -8.45 6.23 7.95
C HIS A 26 -9.22 7.47 7.48
N VAL A 27 -9.98 7.38 6.38
CA VAL A 27 -10.79 8.47 5.84
C VAL A 27 -11.90 8.86 6.82
N VAL A 28 -12.55 7.89 7.44
CA VAL A 28 -13.58 8.13 8.48
C VAL A 28 -12.96 8.80 9.71
N ILE A 29 -11.79 8.33 10.17
CA ILE A 29 -11.08 8.96 11.28
C ILE A 29 -10.72 10.41 10.89
N VAL A 30 -10.08 10.64 9.75
CA VAL A 30 -9.70 11.99 9.29
C VAL A 30 -10.92 12.90 9.13
N LEU A 31 -12.05 12.42 8.59
CA LEU A 31 -13.28 13.19 8.44
C LEU A 31 -13.93 13.53 9.79
N VAL A 32 -14.12 12.53 10.66
CA VAL A 32 -14.66 12.74 12.02
C VAL A 32 -13.79 13.73 12.79
N MET A 33 -12.48 13.68 12.55
CA MET A 33 -11.51 14.55 13.18
C MET A 33 -11.49 15.95 12.59
N TYR A 34 -11.60 16.10 11.28
CA TYR A 34 -11.77 17.39 10.62
C TYR A 34 -13.02 18.11 11.14
N ILE A 35 -14.13 17.38 11.27
CA ILE A 35 -15.39 17.89 11.83
C ILE A 35 -15.23 18.28 13.30
N ARG A 36 -14.52 17.48 14.11
CA ARG A 36 -14.26 17.78 15.53
C ARG A 36 -13.27 18.92 15.74
N GLN A 37 -12.26 19.05 14.88
CA GLN A 37 -11.23 20.10 14.92
C GLN A 37 -11.83 21.48 14.67
N HIS A 38 -12.89 21.57 13.86
CA HIS A 38 -13.63 22.82 13.66
C HIS A 38 -14.42 23.27 14.91
N ARG A 39 -14.63 22.37 15.89
CA ARG A 39 -15.49 22.62 17.06
C ARG A 39 -14.75 23.11 18.31
N GLU A 40 -13.50 22.64 18.58
CA GLU A 40 -12.75 23.09 19.77
C GLU A 40 -11.23 23.23 19.57
N LYS A 41 -10.71 24.45 19.73
CA LYS A 41 -9.30 24.81 19.47
C LYS A 41 -8.29 24.30 20.53
N LYS A 42 -8.73 24.00 21.76
CA LYS A 42 -7.85 23.58 22.87
C LYS A 42 -7.65 22.06 22.95
N LEU A 43 -8.69 21.27 22.66
CA LEU A 43 -8.62 19.81 22.55
C LEU A 43 -7.83 19.36 21.30
N ALA A 44 -7.76 20.22 20.27
CA ALA A 44 -7.04 19.96 19.03
C ALA A 44 -5.53 19.73 19.20
N LEU A 45 -4.87 20.33 20.20
CA LEU A 45 -3.41 20.19 20.40
C LEU A 45 -3.02 18.84 21.01
N ALA A 46 -3.64 18.44 22.12
CA ALA A 46 -3.38 17.13 22.76
C ALA A 46 -3.82 15.96 21.85
N PHE A 47 -4.85 16.18 21.04
CA PHE A 47 -5.33 15.15 20.11
C PHE A 47 -4.44 15.04 18.87
N ARG A 48 -3.84 16.14 18.39
CA ARG A 48 -2.90 16.16 17.26
C ARG A 48 -1.70 15.24 17.49
N GLU A 49 -1.17 15.17 18.70
CA GLU A 49 -0.09 14.23 19.07
C GLU A 49 -0.54 12.76 19.01
N ARG A 50 -1.78 12.44 19.40
CA ARG A 50 -2.30 11.06 19.33
C ARG A 50 -2.51 10.58 17.89
N ASN A 51 -2.85 11.47 16.95
CA ASN A 51 -3.04 11.09 15.54
C ASN A 51 -1.73 10.86 14.81
N VAL A 52 -0.68 11.55 15.24
CA VAL A 52 0.66 11.37 14.69
C VAL A 52 1.11 9.92 14.86
N ALA A 53 0.89 9.35 16.06
CA ALA A 53 1.16 7.94 16.32
C ALA A 53 0.28 7.00 15.48
N LEU A 54 -1.00 7.36 15.27
CA LEU A 54 -1.94 6.57 14.47
C LEU A 54 -1.55 6.52 12.98
N VAL A 55 -1.16 7.67 12.42
CA VAL A 55 -0.67 7.79 11.03
C VAL A 55 0.61 6.97 10.85
N SER A 56 1.54 7.05 11.81
CA SER A 56 2.76 6.26 11.79
C SER A 56 2.49 4.76 11.89
N ALA A 57 1.59 4.34 12.78
CA ALA A 57 1.19 2.93 12.90
C ALA A 57 0.57 2.39 11.59
N VAL A 58 -0.31 3.16 10.95
CA VAL A 58 -0.92 2.78 9.66
C VAL A 58 0.11 2.75 8.54
N GLY A 59 1.02 3.73 8.49
CA GLY A 59 2.13 3.72 7.55
C GLY A 59 2.99 2.47 7.69
N ASN A 60 3.29 2.04 8.92
CA ASN A 60 4.01 0.79 9.19
C ASN A 60 3.24 -0.45 8.71
N VAL A 61 1.93 -0.52 8.96
CA VAL A 61 1.10 -1.63 8.49
C VAL A 61 1.10 -1.70 6.96
N LEU A 62 0.87 -0.57 6.28
CA LEU A 62 0.90 -0.49 4.82
C LEU A 62 2.28 -0.86 4.26
N PHE A 63 3.35 -0.44 4.93
CA PHE A 63 4.72 -0.78 4.57
C PHE A 63 4.96 -2.30 4.62
N VAL A 64 4.51 -2.97 5.69
CA VAL A 64 4.65 -4.43 5.85
C VAL A 64 3.84 -5.20 4.80
N PHE A 65 2.63 -4.73 4.48
CA PHE A 65 1.77 -5.39 3.49
C PHE A 65 2.08 -5.03 2.03
N LEU A 66 3.02 -4.11 1.79
CA LEU A 66 3.36 -3.65 0.44
C LEU A 66 3.88 -4.81 -0.43
N THR A 67 4.91 -5.52 0.03
CA THR A 67 5.54 -6.60 -0.76
C THR A 67 4.58 -7.76 -1.06
N PRO A 68 3.82 -8.31 -0.09
CA PRO A 68 2.86 -9.38 -0.38
C PRO A 68 1.78 -8.99 -1.39
N VAL A 69 1.32 -7.73 -1.36
CA VAL A 69 0.33 -7.20 -2.31
C VAL A 69 0.94 -7.11 -3.70
N VAL A 70 2.12 -6.50 -3.84
CA VAL A 70 2.83 -6.40 -5.13
C VAL A 70 3.09 -7.78 -5.73
N VAL A 71 3.59 -8.73 -4.92
CA VAL A 71 3.81 -10.10 -5.39
C VAL A 71 2.50 -10.73 -5.86
N SER A 72 1.42 -10.62 -5.08
CA SER A 72 0.11 -11.16 -5.46
C SER A 72 -0.44 -10.55 -6.76
N SER A 73 -0.20 -9.25 -6.99
CA SER A 73 -0.61 -8.56 -8.22
C SER A 73 0.19 -9.00 -9.46
N ILE A 74 1.45 -9.42 -9.29
CA ILE A 74 2.33 -9.88 -10.38
C ILE A 74 2.11 -11.35 -10.74
N LEU A 75 1.68 -12.18 -9.79
CA LEU A 75 1.39 -13.61 -10.00
C LEU A 75 0.65 -13.97 -11.31
N PRO A 76 -0.44 -13.28 -11.71
CA PRO A 76 -1.16 -13.58 -12.95
C PRO A 76 -0.40 -13.17 -14.22
N LEU A 77 0.61 -12.31 -14.11
CA LEU A 77 1.44 -11.86 -15.25
C LEU A 77 2.60 -12.83 -15.53
N THR A 78 2.93 -13.70 -14.59
CA THR A 78 4.04 -14.65 -14.74
C THR A 78 3.57 -15.93 -15.45
N CYS A 79 4.07 -16.14 -16.68
CA CYS A 79 3.70 -17.28 -17.51
C CYS A 79 4.88 -18.23 -17.72
N VAL A 80 4.59 -19.53 -17.66
CA VAL A 80 5.56 -20.62 -17.87
C VAL A 80 5.23 -21.33 -19.18
N VAL A 81 6.27 -21.62 -19.97
CA VAL A 81 6.16 -22.38 -21.23
C VAL A 81 6.23 -23.87 -20.94
N HIS A 82 5.27 -24.63 -21.48
CA HIS A 82 5.24 -26.08 -21.38
C HIS A 82 5.81 -26.73 -22.66
N PRO A 83 6.32 -27.97 -22.57
CA PRO A 83 6.86 -28.71 -23.73
C PRO A 83 5.82 -28.97 -24.85
N ASN A 84 4.53 -28.79 -24.57
CA ASN A 84 3.45 -28.85 -25.57
C ASN A 84 3.28 -27.53 -26.38
N GLY A 85 4.14 -26.54 -26.17
CA GLY A 85 4.11 -25.24 -26.83
C GLY A 85 3.09 -24.24 -26.24
N LYS A 86 2.29 -24.64 -25.24
CA LYS A 86 1.32 -23.77 -24.57
C LYS A 86 1.95 -23.05 -23.38
N LYS A 87 1.46 -21.85 -23.08
CA LYS A 87 1.87 -21.06 -21.90
C LYS A 87 0.76 -21.09 -20.87
N THR A 88 1.09 -21.28 -19.59
CA THR A 88 0.10 -21.20 -18.49
C THR A 88 0.59 -20.24 -17.42
N VAL A 89 -0.33 -19.72 -16.62
CA VAL A 89 0.01 -18.90 -15.44
C VAL A 89 0.76 -19.77 -14.43
N GLN A 90 1.87 -19.28 -13.89
CA GLN A 90 2.72 -20.04 -12.96
C GLN A 90 1.95 -20.51 -11.71
N ALA A 91 1.11 -19.63 -11.15
CA ALA A 91 0.31 -19.93 -9.96
C ALA A 91 -0.92 -20.81 -10.25
N TYR A 92 -1.38 -20.85 -11.51
CA TYR A 92 -2.59 -21.57 -11.93
C TYR A 92 -2.34 -22.30 -13.26
N PRO A 93 -1.78 -23.53 -13.23
CA PRO A 93 -1.48 -24.30 -14.43
C PRO A 93 -2.72 -24.64 -15.29
N SER A 94 -3.91 -24.54 -14.71
CA SER A 94 -5.19 -24.72 -15.40
C SER A 94 -5.60 -23.52 -16.27
N VAL A 95 -4.96 -22.37 -16.11
CA VAL A 95 -5.27 -21.13 -16.86
C VAL A 95 -4.21 -20.91 -17.92
N LEU A 96 -4.64 -20.88 -19.18
CA LEU A 96 -3.78 -20.57 -20.33
C LEU A 96 -3.42 -19.08 -20.32
N CYS A 97 -2.17 -18.77 -20.63
CA CYS A 97 -1.67 -17.41 -20.76
C CYS A 97 -1.89 -16.94 -22.21
N ASN A 98 -3.15 -16.63 -22.53
CA ASN A 98 -3.60 -16.20 -23.86
C ASN A 98 -4.32 -14.85 -23.86
N TYR A 99 -4.43 -14.18 -22.70
CA TYR A 99 -5.18 -12.93 -22.53
C TYR A 99 -6.68 -13.03 -22.87
N GLU A 100 -7.25 -14.22 -22.75
CA GLU A 100 -8.67 -14.47 -22.99
C GLU A 100 -9.30 -15.18 -21.78
N GLY A 101 -10.63 -15.14 -21.68
CA GLY A 101 -11.40 -15.85 -20.66
C GLY A 101 -10.93 -15.56 -19.24
N ASP A 102 -10.47 -16.60 -18.54
CA ASP A 102 -10.03 -16.50 -17.15
C ASP A 102 -8.75 -15.67 -16.99
N HIS A 103 -7.87 -15.66 -18.00
CA HIS A 103 -6.59 -14.96 -17.91
C HIS A 103 -6.77 -13.45 -17.86
N ILE A 104 -7.63 -12.88 -18.72
CA ILE A 104 -7.84 -11.44 -18.75
C ILE A 104 -8.47 -10.93 -17.45
N GLY A 105 -9.39 -11.70 -16.86
CA GLY A 105 -9.98 -11.38 -15.55
C GLY A 105 -8.93 -11.32 -14.44
N LEU A 106 -8.01 -12.30 -14.41
CA LEU A 106 -6.91 -12.32 -13.45
C LEU A 106 -5.96 -11.13 -13.62
N VAL A 107 -5.64 -10.77 -14.88
CA VAL A 107 -4.79 -9.62 -15.21
C VAL A 107 -5.43 -8.30 -14.78
N VAL A 108 -6.72 -8.08 -15.06
CA VAL A 108 -7.43 -6.86 -14.68
C VAL A 108 -7.47 -6.70 -13.15
N ILE A 109 -7.76 -7.77 -12.41
CA ILE A 109 -7.74 -7.74 -10.94
C ILE A 109 -6.34 -7.44 -10.41
N GLY A 110 -5.30 -8.04 -11.02
CA GLY A 110 -3.90 -7.75 -10.69
C GLY A 110 -3.50 -6.29 -10.93
N LEU A 111 -3.95 -5.69 -12.04
CA LEU A 111 -3.69 -4.29 -12.37
C LEU A 111 -4.40 -3.33 -11.40
N ILE A 112 -5.67 -3.61 -11.07
CA ILE A 112 -6.42 -2.79 -10.10
C ILE A 112 -5.76 -2.88 -8.72
N SER A 113 -5.34 -4.07 -8.29
CA SER A 113 -4.67 -4.23 -7.00
C SER A 113 -3.29 -3.57 -6.95
N MET A 114 -2.62 -3.40 -8.11
CA MET A 114 -1.34 -2.68 -8.23
C MET A 114 -1.46 -1.15 -8.06
N ALA A 115 -2.65 -0.57 -8.25
CA ALA A 115 -2.85 0.87 -8.06
C ALA A 115 -2.59 1.32 -6.60
N VAL A 116 -2.94 0.46 -5.63
CA VAL A 116 -2.75 0.71 -4.20
C VAL A 116 -1.26 0.85 -3.81
N PRO A 117 -0.39 -0.15 -4.06
CA PRO A 117 1.02 -0.05 -3.72
C PRO A 117 1.70 1.12 -4.46
N LEU A 118 1.35 1.37 -5.72
CA LEU A 118 1.86 2.53 -6.48
C LEU A 118 1.53 3.87 -5.81
N GLY A 119 0.28 4.06 -5.37
CA GLY A 119 -0.13 5.27 -4.66
C GLY A 119 0.60 5.46 -3.33
N PHE A 120 0.84 4.36 -2.60
CA PHE A 120 1.60 4.39 -1.35
C PHE A 120 3.07 4.76 -1.58
N VAL A 121 3.73 4.13 -2.56
CA VAL A 121 5.12 4.45 -2.92
C VAL A 121 5.25 5.91 -3.37
N ALA A 122 4.35 6.39 -4.22
CA ALA A 122 4.33 7.79 -4.65
C ALA A 122 4.19 8.76 -3.47
N SER A 123 3.34 8.42 -2.49
CA SER A 123 3.16 9.19 -1.26
C SER A 123 4.43 9.20 -0.40
N CYS A 124 5.13 8.06 -0.29
CA CYS A 124 6.41 7.96 0.42
C CYS A 124 7.52 8.76 -0.28
N MET A 125 7.58 8.73 -1.61
CA MET A 125 8.51 9.56 -2.39
C MET A 125 8.25 11.06 -2.19
N TYR A 126 6.98 11.47 -2.22
CA TYR A 126 6.59 12.86 -1.95
C TYR A 126 6.97 13.29 -0.53
N ALA A 127 6.69 12.44 0.48
CA ALA A 127 7.09 12.68 1.86
C ALA A 127 8.61 12.80 2.02
N THR A 128 9.38 11.97 1.31
CA THR A 128 10.85 11.99 1.30
C THR A 128 11.41 13.25 0.66
N ALA A 129 10.86 13.69 -0.47
CA ALA A 129 11.25 14.95 -1.10
C ALA A 129 10.97 16.17 -0.20
N ARG A 130 9.94 16.09 0.64
CA ARG A 130 9.55 17.16 1.56
C ARG A 130 10.27 17.12 2.91
N PHE A 131 10.78 15.96 3.30
CA PHE A 131 11.48 15.72 4.56
C PHE A 131 12.57 16.75 4.91
N PRO A 132 13.55 17.09 4.04
CA PRO A 132 14.60 18.04 4.39
C PRO A 132 14.03 19.42 4.73
N ARG A 133 12.98 19.88 4.01
CA ARG A 133 12.35 21.19 4.24
C ARG A 133 11.61 21.24 5.59
N GLU A 134 10.94 20.16 5.97
CA GLU A 134 10.20 20.11 7.24
C GLU A 134 11.14 19.88 8.45
N MET A 135 12.28 19.21 8.23
CA MET A 135 13.38 19.09 9.20
C MET A 135 13.95 20.46 9.59
N TYR A 136 14.29 21.30 8.62
CA TYR A 136 14.76 22.67 8.88
C TYR A 136 13.75 23.54 9.64
N ARG A 137 12.46 23.22 9.55
CA ARG A 137 11.38 23.92 10.24
C ARG A 137 11.11 23.41 11.65
N LEU A 138 11.89 22.43 12.14
CA LEU A 138 11.72 21.79 13.45
C LEU A 138 10.28 21.28 13.67
N ASN A 139 9.61 20.87 12.58
CA ASN A 139 8.23 20.40 12.62
C ASN A 139 8.18 18.95 13.12
N SER A 140 8.27 18.78 14.44
CA SER A 140 8.32 17.47 15.11
C SER A 140 7.14 16.57 14.76
N GLN A 141 6.01 17.15 14.37
CA GLN A 141 4.82 16.38 14.00
C GLN A 141 4.94 15.69 12.65
N PHE A 142 5.51 16.36 11.65
CA PHE A 142 5.74 15.75 10.34
C PHE A 142 6.74 14.59 10.48
N THR A 143 7.81 14.83 11.23
CA THR A 143 8.82 13.82 11.56
C THR A 143 8.22 12.60 12.24
N ASN A 144 7.38 12.81 13.25
CA ASN A 144 6.75 11.72 13.99
C ASN A 144 5.67 10.99 13.17
N MET A 145 4.96 11.68 12.25
CA MET A 145 3.99 11.06 11.34
C MET A 145 4.69 10.15 10.33
N CYS A 146 5.82 10.60 9.79
CA CYS A 146 6.66 9.84 8.87
C CYS A 146 7.69 8.96 9.58
N ALA A 147 7.57 8.75 10.90
CA ALA A 147 8.51 7.92 11.65
C ALA A 147 8.55 6.48 11.12
N PHE A 148 7.44 5.94 10.62
CA PHE A 148 7.44 4.62 9.97
C PHE A 148 8.43 4.52 8.79
N LEU A 149 8.68 5.64 8.09
CA LEU A 149 9.53 5.70 6.91
C LEU A 149 10.99 6.03 7.28
N PHE A 150 11.20 6.95 8.22
CA PHE A 150 12.53 7.50 8.53
C PHE A 150 13.14 7.04 9.85
N ALA A 151 12.36 6.47 10.79
CA ALA A 151 12.89 6.09 12.11
C ALA A 151 13.99 5.01 12.03
N ARG A 152 14.12 4.33 10.89
CA ARG A 152 15.13 3.29 10.65
C ARG A 152 16.40 3.80 9.95
N PHE A 153 16.39 5.04 9.44
CA PHE A 153 17.49 5.59 8.66
C PHE A 153 18.08 6.84 9.34
N HIS A 154 19.38 7.03 9.20
CA HIS A 154 20.02 8.26 9.68
C HIS A 154 19.49 9.47 8.89
N PRO A 155 19.14 10.60 9.54
CA PRO A 155 18.55 11.76 8.87
C PRO A 155 19.44 12.37 7.77
N ASP A 156 20.76 12.18 7.85
CA ASP A 156 21.72 12.62 6.80
C ASP A 156 21.58 11.83 5.50
N CYS A 157 20.88 10.70 5.52
CA CYS A 157 20.75 9.73 4.44
C CYS A 157 19.28 9.60 3.96
N HIS A 158 18.60 10.74 3.79
CA HIS A 158 17.18 10.82 3.44
C HIS A 158 16.79 10.18 2.08
N LEU A 159 17.73 9.82 1.20
CA LEU A 159 17.46 9.14 -0.07
C LEU A 159 17.36 7.61 0.06
N PHE A 160 17.92 7.00 1.12
CA PHE A 160 17.92 5.55 1.32
C PHE A 160 16.52 4.90 1.45
N PRO A 161 15.51 5.54 2.06
CA PRO A 161 14.16 4.98 2.12
C PRO A 161 13.55 4.70 0.74
N ILE A 162 13.92 5.49 -0.29
CA ILE A 162 13.45 5.28 -1.67
C ILE A 162 14.01 3.98 -2.23
N PHE A 163 15.30 3.72 -2.02
CA PHE A 163 15.97 2.49 -2.47
C PHE A 163 15.53 1.25 -1.69
N TYR A 164 15.04 1.40 -0.45
CA TYR A 164 14.57 0.27 0.36
C TYR A 164 13.13 -0.14 0.05
N ILE A 165 12.33 0.78 -0.55
CA ILE A 165 10.95 0.52 -0.95
C ILE A 165 10.86 -0.23 -2.28
N VAL A 166 11.84 -0.04 -3.17
CA VAL A 166 11.94 -0.65 -4.51
C VAL A 166 12.76 -1.94 -4.43
#